data_AF-A0A7C3GRI1-F1
#
_entry.id   AF-A0A7C3GRI1-F1
#
_cell.length_a   1.000
_cell.length_b   1.000
_cell.length_c   1.000
_cell.angle_alpha   90.00
_cell.angle_beta   90.00
_cell.angle_gamma   90.00
#
_symmetry.space_group_name_H-M   'P 1'
#
loop_
_entity.id
_entity.type
_entity.pdbx_description
1 polymer ?
#
loop_
_entity_poly.entity_id
_entity_poly.type
_entity_poly.pdbx_seq_one_letter_code
_entity_poly.pdbx_strand_id
1 'polypeptide(L)'
;MRILHDRRVQSAILLFCIVSLFVVVQVSAAPYGVGKIQWQGDGIIPYADAPSCPTHDKTRWHGIWDAERGCHYDHEHKDNPGVFYTGMSSAEYNKATALNAVFGEPGAWFGGTSISYPWQTFKGANSDYPAAVAENENELKHAGYGWISEAWLPQSGKTWVRDYRIEYHAVFAAMGAVTRYHSFALEANVCQENRGCHIVRTGGWLDFGHLIAGNRVVKIDGQEGDGVRRRIHTGYNAWYETDVDLFGSPAFWYGRLAHPDQLKAGWKWDGPQNPFDRLVLALETSDTWAYIDPDAPAENRFYCPEFDCNKNGSTIKLHRLDLFTRPDMLAFDGYTDRYGLVNVDCTEVGLDCIPTLIEPPFQLWSQTVDNRPIREFDYSPEGVFWIDFPN
;
A
#
# COMPACT_ATOMS: atom_id res chain seq x y z
N MET A 1 83.11 8.06 46.23
CA MET A 1 82.49 7.93 44.90
C MET A 1 81.02 7.56 45.13
N ARG A 2 80.15 8.59 45.19
CA ARG A 2 78.71 8.49 45.45
C ARG A 2 78.04 9.23 44.29
N ILE A 3 77.33 8.49 43.46
CA ILE A 3 76.46 8.99 42.39
C ILE A 3 75.23 8.09 42.39
N LEU A 4 74.08 8.69 42.06
CA LEU A 4 72.77 8.15 41.62
C LEU A 4 71.65 8.80 42.47
N HIS A 5 71.15 9.95 42.02
CA HIS A 5 70.09 10.17 41.02
C HIS A 5 68.71 10.25 41.68
N ASP A 6 68.35 11.49 42.00
CA ASP A 6 67.04 11.95 42.44
C ASP A 6 66.10 12.07 41.21
N ARG A 7 64.93 11.43 41.28
CA ARG A 7 63.92 11.40 40.22
C ARG A 7 62.92 12.53 40.47
N ARG A 8 62.99 13.58 39.66
CA ARG A 8 61.88 14.54 39.51
C ARG A 8 60.77 13.92 38.67
N VAL A 9 59.59 13.79 39.26
CA VAL A 9 58.33 13.50 38.59
C VAL A 9 57.85 14.80 37.91
N GLN A 10 57.79 14.81 36.58
CA GLN A 10 57.02 15.79 35.82
C GLN A 10 55.77 15.12 35.29
N SER A 11 54.63 15.59 35.78
CA SER A 11 53.28 15.25 35.30
C SER A 11 53.09 15.80 33.88
N ALA A 12 52.84 14.92 32.91
CA ALA A 12 52.28 15.30 31.62
C ALA A 12 50.79 14.91 31.62
N ILE A 13 49.93 15.92 31.64
CA ILE A 13 48.48 15.80 31.44
C ILE A 13 48.28 15.59 29.94
N LEU A 14 47.90 14.38 29.54
CA LEU A 14 47.51 14.07 28.17
C LEU A 14 46.00 14.34 28.04
N LEU A 15 45.66 15.49 27.47
CA LEU A 15 44.29 15.87 27.14
C LEU A 15 43.86 15.10 25.87
N PHE A 16 43.12 14.01 26.03
CA PHE A 16 42.48 13.33 24.90
C PHE A 16 41.24 14.14 24.47
N CYS A 17 41.37 14.92 23.39
CA CYS A 17 40.23 15.44 22.65
C CYS A 17 39.54 14.28 21.92
N ILE A 18 38.47 13.74 22.50
CA ILE A 18 37.51 12.90 21.80
C ILE A 18 36.65 13.82 20.94
N VAL A 19 37.04 14.02 19.68
CA VAL A 19 36.17 14.61 18.66
C VAL A 19 35.14 13.55 18.31
N SER A 20 33.97 13.62 18.95
CA SER A 20 32.81 12.81 18.58
C SER A 20 32.29 13.34 17.25
N LEU A 21 32.61 12.65 16.17
CA LEU A 21 32.07 12.92 14.84
C LEU A 21 30.60 12.46 14.83
N PHE A 22 29.68 13.31 15.29
CA PHE A 22 28.27 13.15 15.00
C PHE A 22 28.06 13.50 13.53
N VAL A 23 28.11 12.50 12.64
CA VAL A 23 27.54 12.63 11.30
C VAL A 23 26.02 12.63 11.50
N VAL A 24 25.45 13.81 11.65
CA VAL A 24 24.02 14.02 11.43
C VAL A 24 23.82 13.84 9.93
N VAL A 25 23.39 12.65 9.51
CA VAL A 25 22.81 12.46 8.18
C VAL A 25 21.49 13.22 8.20
N GLN A 26 21.52 14.50 7.86
CA GLN A 26 20.31 15.19 7.43
C GLN A 26 19.90 14.54 6.11
N VAL A 27 18.97 13.60 6.18
CA VAL A 27 18.15 13.26 5.02
C VAL A 27 17.28 14.49 4.79
N SER A 28 17.77 15.45 4.00
CA SER A 28 16.92 16.50 3.49
C SER A 28 15.87 15.82 2.62
N ALA A 29 14.64 15.74 3.12
CA ALA A 29 13.48 15.56 2.26
C ALA A 29 13.52 16.75 1.29
N ALA A 30 14.02 16.52 0.07
CA ALA A 30 13.94 17.52 -0.97
C ALA A 30 12.46 17.83 -1.13
N PRO A 31 12.03 19.11 -1.06
CA PRO A 31 10.69 19.45 -1.48
C PRO A 31 10.55 18.96 -2.92
N TYR A 32 9.53 18.14 -3.19
CA TYR A 32 9.10 17.80 -4.54
C TYR A 32 8.63 19.09 -5.20
N GLY A 33 9.58 19.93 -5.61
CA GLY A 33 9.35 20.97 -6.59
C GLY A 33 8.98 20.27 -7.88
N VAL A 34 8.00 20.83 -8.58
CA VAL A 34 7.61 20.46 -9.95
C VAL A 34 8.80 20.77 -10.87
N GLY A 35 9.84 19.96 -10.78
CA GLY A 35 10.95 19.98 -11.71
C GLY A 35 10.37 19.59 -13.05
N LYS A 36 10.67 20.37 -14.09
CA LYS A 36 10.28 20.04 -15.46
C LYS A 36 10.70 18.60 -15.73
N ILE A 37 9.73 17.69 -15.78
CA ILE A 37 9.96 16.30 -16.16
C ILE A 37 10.53 16.37 -17.57
N GLN A 38 11.82 16.08 -17.71
CA GLN A 38 12.43 15.93 -19.03
C GLN A 38 11.95 14.60 -19.58
N TRP A 39 10.88 14.65 -20.36
CA TRP A 39 10.38 13.55 -21.16
C TRP A 39 11.52 13.07 -22.08
N GLN A 40 12.03 11.87 -21.84
CA GLN A 40 12.98 11.20 -22.72
C GLN A 40 12.21 10.16 -23.55
N GLY A 41 11.63 10.59 -24.67
CA GLY A 41 10.97 9.68 -25.61
C GLY A 41 10.28 10.40 -26.74
N ASP A 42 10.05 9.69 -27.84
CA ASP A 42 9.37 10.16 -29.06
C ASP A 42 7.84 10.32 -28.90
N GLY A 43 7.35 10.48 -27.65
CA GLY A 43 5.92 10.55 -27.33
C GLY A 43 5.34 11.96 -27.47
N ILE A 44 4.02 12.03 -27.69
CA ILE A 44 3.28 13.30 -27.67
C ILE A 44 3.28 13.83 -26.23
N ILE A 45 3.72 15.07 -26.04
CA ILE A 45 3.72 15.72 -24.73
C ILE A 45 2.28 16.09 -24.30
N PRO A 46 1.95 16.07 -23.00
CA PRO A 46 0.68 16.59 -22.47
C PRO A 46 0.34 18.00 -22.97
N TYR A 47 -0.91 18.24 -23.37
CA TYR A 47 -1.40 19.55 -23.85
C TYR A 47 -2.86 19.82 -23.42
N ALA A 48 -3.22 21.10 -23.28
CA ALA A 48 -4.39 21.52 -22.51
C ALA A 48 -5.72 21.01 -23.07
N ASP A 49 -5.85 20.97 -24.40
CA ASP A 49 -7.02 20.54 -25.14
C ASP A 49 -6.94 19.07 -25.59
N ALA A 50 -6.11 18.26 -24.92
CA ALA A 50 -6.04 16.83 -25.21
C ALA A 50 -7.41 16.17 -25.01
N PRO A 51 -7.86 15.31 -25.94
CA PRO A 51 -9.11 14.60 -25.79
C PRO A 51 -8.99 13.47 -24.76
N SER A 52 -10.12 13.04 -24.20
CA SER A 52 -10.20 11.78 -23.48
C SER A 52 -9.85 10.61 -24.40
N CYS A 53 -9.17 9.60 -23.86
CA CYS A 53 -8.79 8.43 -24.62
C CYS A 53 -10.02 7.65 -25.13
N PRO A 54 -10.06 7.26 -26.42
CA PRO A 54 -11.25 6.64 -27.02
C PRO A 54 -11.50 5.21 -26.54
N THR A 55 -10.47 4.57 -25.95
CA THR A 55 -10.53 3.20 -25.42
C THR A 55 -9.77 3.13 -24.10
N HIS A 56 -10.28 2.28 -23.22
CA HIS A 56 -9.77 2.05 -21.88
C HIS A 56 -9.90 0.55 -21.54
N ASP A 57 -8.77 -0.12 -21.32
CA ASP A 57 -8.71 -1.54 -20.94
C ASP A 57 -8.64 -1.64 -19.42
N LYS A 58 -9.73 -2.08 -18.80
CA LYS A 58 -9.87 -2.20 -17.34
C LYS A 58 -8.97 -3.26 -16.69
N THR A 59 -8.23 -4.03 -17.49
CA THR A 59 -7.30 -5.07 -17.02
C THR A 59 -5.83 -4.64 -17.11
N ARG A 60 -5.58 -3.40 -17.54
CA ARG A 60 -4.24 -2.86 -17.74
C ARG A 60 -4.05 -1.58 -16.95
N TRP A 61 -2.96 -1.56 -16.18
CA TRP A 61 -2.43 -0.32 -15.62
C TRP A 61 -2.14 0.68 -16.75
N HIS A 62 -2.47 1.93 -16.49
CA HIS A 62 -2.07 3.09 -17.27
C HIS A 62 -1.80 4.26 -16.33
N GLY A 63 -0.94 5.18 -16.76
CA GLY A 63 -0.87 6.52 -16.18
C GLY A 63 -2.05 7.38 -16.66
N ILE A 64 -2.12 8.62 -16.19
CA ILE A 64 -3.15 9.57 -16.63
C ILE A 64 -3.02 9.94 -18.13
N TRP A 65 -1.80 9.90 -18.67
CA TRP A 65 -1.48 10.34 -20.03
C TRP A 65 -1.07 9.17 -20.91
N ASP A 66 -1.66 9.09 -22.11
CA ASP A 66 -1.22 8.21 -23.18
C ASP A 66 -0.43 9.01 -24.23
N ALA A 67 0.89 8.96 -24.14
CA ALA A 67 1.77 9.69 -25.03
C ALA A 67 1.83 9.11 -26.46
N GLU A 68 1.34 7.88 -26.69
CA GLU A 68 1.28 7.30 -28.02
C GLU A 68 0.07 7.84 -28.78
N ARG A 69 -1.09 7.94 -28.11
CA ARG A 69 -2.34 8.43 -28.69
C ARG A 69 -2.55 9.94 -28.53
N GLY A 70 -1.80 10.58 -27.63
CA GLY A 70 -1.94 12.00 -27.32
C GLY A 70 -3.29 12.33 -26.67
N CYS A 71 -3.74 11.46 -25.77
CA CYS A 71 -5.02 11.54 -25.06
C CYS A 71 -4.83 11.29 -23.55
N HIS A 72 -5.83 11.66 -22.75
CA HIS A 72 -5.80 11.46 -21.30
C HIS A 72 -6.92 10.52 -20.82
N TYR A 73 -6.70 9.90 -19.67
CA TYR A 73 -7.73 9.19 -18.92
C TYR A 73 -8.37 10.12 -17.88
N ASP A 74 -9.51 9.72 -17.34
CA ASP A 74 -10.25 10.42 -16.28
C ASP A 74 -9.89 9.92 -14.87
N HIS A 75 -8.96 8.97 -14.77
CA HIS A 75 -8.40 8.46 -13.52
C HIS A 75 -7.00 7.89 -13.76
N GLU A 76 -6.29 7.60 -12.67
CA GLU A 76 -4.98 6.95 -12.71
C GLU A 76 -4.83 5.85 -11.65
N HIS A 77 -3.94 4.90 -11.95
CA HIS A 77 -3.67 3.73 -11.10
C HIS A 77 -2.38 3.85 -10.27
N LYS A 78 -1.99 5.10 -9.96
CA LYS A 78 -0.90 5.48 -9.07
C LYS A 78 0.48 5.01 -9.56
N ASP A 79 1.32 4.45 -8.67
CA ASP A 79 2.68 4.02 -9.02
C ASP A 79 2.67 3.05 -10.21
N ASN A 80 3.66 3.16 -11.08
CA ASN A 80 3.85 2.16 -12.11
C ASN A 80 4.37 0.83 -11.50
N PRO A 81 3.69 -0.32 -11.69
CA PRO A 81 4.10 -1.60 -11.11
C PRO A 81 5.16 -2.36 -11.92
N GLY A 82 5.65 -1.79 -13.02
CA GLY A 82 6.54 -2.44 -13.98
C GLY A 82 6.02 -2.47 -15.42
N VAL A 83 4.98 -1.72 -15.75
CA VAL A 83 4.45 -1.62 -17.12
C VAL A 83 5.28 -0.61 -17.92
N PHE A 84 5.89 -1.06 -19.02
CA PHE A 84 6.56 -0.17 -19.97
C PHE A 84 5.55 0.56 -20.87
N TYR A 85 5.75 1.87 -21.08
CA TYR A 85 4.90 2.69 -21.96
C TYR A 85 5.69 3.83 -22.60
N THR A 86 5.13 4.38 -23.69
CA THR A 86 5.73 5.48 -24.46
C THR A 86 5.78 6.77 -23.64
N GLY A 87 6.92 7.45 -23.63
CA GLY A 87 7.11 8.70 -22.88
C GLY A 87 7.50 8.51 -21.42
N MET A 88 7.69 7.28 -20.94
CA MET A 88 8.19 7.01 -19.60
C MET A 88 9.52 7.73 -19.31
N SER A 89 9.67 8.29 -18.11
CA SER A 89 10.95 8.91 -17.68
C SER A 89 12.04 7.84 -17.49
N SER A 90 13.32 8.21 -17.60
CA SER A 90 14.41 7.24 -17.39
C SER A 90 14.42 6.67 -15.96
N ALA A 91 14.03 7.47 -14.96
CA ALA A 91 13.92 7.01 -13.58
C ALA A 91 12.84 5.94 -13.42
N GLU A 92 11.68 6.17 -14.04
CA GLU A 92 10.58 5.22 -14.03
C GLU A 92 10.89 3.95 -14.84
N TYR A 93 11.55 4.09 -16.00
CA TYR A 93 12.02 2.95 -16.80
C TYR A 93 12.98 2.07 -16.01
N ASN A 94 13.92 2.68 -15.28
CA ASN A 94 14.84 1.96 -14.43
C ASN A 94 14.09 1.23 -13.30
N LYS A 95 13.12 1.88 -12.64
CA LYS A 95 12.28 1.26 -11.61
C LYS A 95 11.47 0.09 -12.17
N ALA A 96 10.80 0.27 -13.30
CA ALA A 96 10.01 -0.77 -13.95
C ALA A 96 10.87 -1.97 -14.36
N THR A 97 12.05 -1.71 -14.93
CA THR A 97 13.05 -2.75 -15.26
C THR A 97 13.48 -3.52 -14.00
N ALA A 98 13.71 -2.82 -12.89
CA ALA A 98 14.08 -3.43 -11.62
C ALA A 98 13.01 -4.39 -11.10
N LEU A 99 11.76 -3.91 -11.08
CA LEU A 99 10.61 -4.68 -10.62
C LEU A 99 10.40 -5.90 -11.49
N ASN A 100 10.43 -5.78 -12.81
CA ASN A 100 10.23 -6.91 -13.72
C ASN A 100 11.41 -7.91 -13.69
N ALA A 101 12.63 -7.45 -13.39
CA ALA A 101 13.77 -8.35 -13.20
C ALA A 101 13.59 -9.28 -11.97
N VAL A 102 12.82 -8.85 -10.97
CA VAL A 102 12.57 -9.62 -9.75
C VAL A 102 11.26 -10.40 -9.83
N PHE A 103 10.17 -9.74 -10.24
CA PHE A 103 8.83 -10.28 -10.17
C PHE A 103 8.26 -10.74 -11.51
N GLY A 104 8.91 -10.40 -12.63
CA GLY A 104 8.33 -10.52 -13.96
C GLY A 104 7.23 -9.48 -14.22
N GLU A 105 6.53 -9.62 -15.34
CA GLU A 105 5.45 -8.71 -15.73
C GLU A 105 4.35 -8.62 -14.65
N PRO A 106 3.78 -7.42 -14.40
CA PRO A 106 2.69 -7.24 -13.45
C PRO A 106 1.53 -8.22 -13.68
N GLY A 107 1.14 -8.91 -12.60
CA GLY A 107 0.06 -9.88 -12.55
C GLY A 107 0.23 -11.16 -13.39
N ALA A 108 1.42 -11.41 -13.93
CA ALA A 108 1.74 -12.67 -14.60
C ALA A 108 1.43 -13.91 -13.72
N TRP A 109 1.52 -13.77 -12.39
CA TRP A 109 1.28 -14.87 -11.46
C TRP A 109 -0.20 -15.14 -11.15
N PHE A 110 -1.14 -14.24 -11.51
CA PHE A 110 -2.57 -14.39 -11.21
C PHE A 110 -3.51 -14.24 -12.41
N GLY A 111 -2.99 -14.29 -13.65
CA GLY A 111 -3.84 -14.24 -14.86
C GLY A 111 -3.40 -13.25 -15.92
N GLY A 112 -2.28 -12.55 -15.73
CA GLY A 112 -1.64 -11.70 -16.74
C GLY A 112 -2.27 -10.32 -16.94
N THR A 113 -3.15 -9.91 -16.03
CA THR A 113 -3.68 -8.54 -15.94
C THR A 113 -2.76 -7.71 -15.08
N SER A 114 -2.48 -6.45 -15.44
CA SER A 114 -1.65 -5.57 -14.59
C SER A 114 -2.48 -4.77 -13.58
N ILE A 115 -3.78 -5.02 -13.57
CA ILE A 115 -4.75 -4.56 -12.58
C ILE A 115 -5.93 -5.55 -12.57
N SER A 116 -6.86 -5.44 -11.62
CA SER A 116 -8.07 -6.26 -11.60
C SER A 116 -7.81 -7.75 -11.32
N TYR A 117 -7.20 -8.06 -10.18
CA TYR A 117 -6.98 -9.46 -9.76
C TYR A 117 -8.29 -10.23 -9.49
N PRO A 118 -8.27 -11.59 -9.53
CA PRO A 118 -9.49 -12.41 -9.43
C PRO A 118 -10.16 -12.49 -8.05
N TRP A 119 -9.45 -12.17 -6.96
CA TRP A 119 -9.99 -12.22 -5.57
C TRP A 119 -10.60 -10.91 -5.09
N GLN A 120 -11.28 -10.24 -6.00
CA GLN A 120 -12.07 -9.05 -5.74
C GLN A 120 -13.13 -9.25 -4.67
N THR A 121 -13.58 -8.16 -4.07
CA THR A 121 -14.81 -8.19 -3.29
C THR A 121 -16.03 -8.01 -4.19
N PHE A 122 -17.24 -8.07 -3.63
CA PHE A 122 -18.46 -7.91 -4.42
C PHE A 122 -19.62 -7.51 -3.52
N LYS A 123 -20.56 -6.76 -4.09
CA LYS A 123 -21.75 -6.29 -3.36
C LYS A 123 -22.56 -7.48 -2.84
N GLY A 124 -22.80 -7.50 -1.54
CA GLY A 124 -23.55 -8.60 -0.91
C GLY A 124 -22.71 -9.77 -0.42
N ALA A 125 -21.39 -9.64 -0.33
CA ALA A 125 -20.52 -10.65 0.29
C ALA A 125 -20.84 -11.03 1.75
N ASN A 126 -21.86 -10.43 2.37
CA ASN A 126 -22.34 -10.87 3.68
C ASN A 126 -23.28 -12.09 3.55
N SER A 127 -23.49 -12.80 4.65
CA SER A 127 -24.37 -13.97 4.73
C SER A 127 -25.84 -13.72 4.33
N ASP A 128 -26.27 -12.47 4.23
CA ASP A 128 -27.65 -12.06 3.96
C ASP A 128 -27.94 -11.81 2.46
N TYR A 129 -26.92 -11.78 1.60
CA TYR A 129 -27.06 -11.51 0.15
C TYR A 129 -26.33 -12.56 -0.71
N PRO A 130 -26.90 -13.75 -0.95
CA PRO A 130 -26.25 -14.78 -1.76
C PRO A 130 -25.93 -14.32 -3.18
N ALA A 131 -24.77 -14.75 -3.68
CA ALA A 131 -23.97 -14.32 -4.84
C ALA A 131 -24.64 -14.17 -6.23
N ALA A 132 -25.97 -14.25 -6.35
CA ALA A 132 -26.67 -14.27 -7.62
C ALA A 132 -26.90 -12.88 -8.27
N VAL A 133 -26.61 -11.77 -7.57
CA VAL A 133 -26.80 -10.39 -8.09
C VAL A 133 -25.59 -9.50 -7.79
N ALA A 134 -24.43 -10.08 -7.50
CA ALA A 134 -23.32 -9.32 -6.98
C ALA A 134 -22.61 -8.55 -8.10
N GLU A 135 -22.91 -7.25 -8.20
CA GLU A 135 -22.06 -6.31 -8.91
C GLU A 135 -20.63 -6.42 -8.34
N ASN A 136 -19.71 -6.83 -9.20
CA ASN A 136 -18.33 -7.14 -8.86
C ASN A 136 -17.53 -5.85 -8.63
N GLU A 137 -16.63 -5.85 -7.64
CA GLU A 137 -15.85 -4.65 -7.29
C GLU A 137 -15.07 -4.12 -8.49
N ASN A 138 -14.49 -5.00 -9.32
CA ASN A 138 -13.68 -4.63 -10.50
C ASN A 138 -14.49 -3.82 -11.51
N GLU A 139 -15.80 -4.06 -11.60
CA GLU A 139 -16.68 -3.34 -12.52
C GLU A 139 -17.15 -2.01 -11.93
N LEU A 140 -17.47 -2.00 -10.64
CA LEU A 140 -18.07 -0.86 -9.95
C LEU A 140 -17.05 0.20 -9.51
N LYS A 141 -15.84 -0.22 -9.14
CA LYS A 141 -14.83 0.62 -8.52
C LYS A 141 -13.51 0.57 -9.29
N HIS A 142 -13.55 0.47 -10.62
CA HIS A 142 -12.33 0.37 -11.43
C HIS A 142 -11.33 1.50 -11.13
N ALA A 143 -11.79 2.75 -10.99
CA ALA A 143 -10.93 3.89 -10.63
C ALA A 143 -10.31 3.78 -9.22
N GLY A 144 -10.87 2.94 -8.35
CA GLY A 144 -10.36 2.66 -7.00
C GLY A 144 -9.20 1.68 -6.96
N TYR A 145 -8.71 1.21 -8.10
CA TYR A 145 -7.44 0.49 -8.14
C TYR A 145 -6.26 1.44 -8.11
N GLY A 146 -5.25 1.07 -7.33
CA GLY A 146 -3.96 1.73 -7.40
C GLY A 146 -2.83 0.82 -6.98
N TRP A 147 -1.64 1.22 -7.38
CA TRP A 147 -0.40 0.56 -7.02
C TRP A 147 0.43 1.41 -6.07
N ILE A 148 1.17 0.73 -5.19
CA ILE A 148 2.29 1.27 -4.44
C ILE A 148 3.48 0.37 -4.75
N SER A 149 4.54 0.92 -5.34
CA SER A 149 5.67 0.10 -5.78
C SER A 149 7.01 0.81 -5.57
N GLU A 150 7.98 0.05 -5.09
CA GLU A 150 9.34 0.54 -4.91
C GLU A 150 10.37 -0.56 -5.18
N ALA A 151 11.53 -0.14 -5.68
CA ALA A 151 12.65 -1.01 -5.96
C ALA A 151 13.92 -0.51 -5.25
N TRP A 152 14.83 -1.44 -4.95
CA TRP A 152 16.14 -1.15 -4.37
C TRP A 152 16.12 -0.37 -3.06
N LEU A 153 15.13 -0.63 -2.21
CA LEU A 153 15.10 -0.11 -0.86
C LEU A 153 16.41 -0.46 -0.13
N PRO A 154 16.99 0.50 0.61
CA PRO A 154 18.23 0.27 1.33
C PRO A 154 18.04 -0.80 2.41
N GLN A 155 19.12 -1.54 2.68
CA GLN A 155 19.12 -2.51 3.76
C GLN A 155 18.77 -1.83 5.10
N SER A 156 17.69 -2.29 5.73
CA SER A 156 17.24 -1.85 7.04
C SER A 156 17.26 -3.03 8.02
N GLY A 157 18.35 -3.16 8.78
CA GLY A 157 18.55 -4.26 9.71
C GLY A 157 18.98 -5.58 9.04
N LYS A 158 18.69 -6.70 9.72
CA LYS A 158 19.11 -8.04 9.28
C LYS A 158 18.17 -8.67 8.26
N THR A 159 16.92 -8.23 8.22
CA THR A 159 15.90 -8.70 7.28
C THR A 159 15.09 -7.49 6.84
N TRP A 160 15.00 -7.24 5.54
CA TRP A 160 14.37 -6.04 4.98
C TRP A 160 13.65 -6.35 3.67
N VAL A 161 12.60 -5.58 3.37
CA VAL A 161 12.00 -5.57 2.04
C VAL A 161 12.88 -4.73 1.13
N ARG A 162 13.39 -5.32 0.05
CA ARG A 162 14.22 -4.62 -0.94
C ARG A 162 13.38 -4.07 -2.08
N ASP A 163 12.45 -4.88 -2.57
CA ASP A 163 11.59 -4.52 -3.70
C ASP A 163 10.16 -4.96 -3.34
N TYR A 164 9.16 -4.18 -3.73
CA TYR A 164 7.77 -4.58 -3.58
C TYR A 164 6.87 -3.89 -4.61
N ARG A 165 5.74 -4.55 -4.91
CA ARG A 165 4.59 -3.90 -5.53
C ARG A 165 3.32 -4.42 -4.88
N ILE A 166 2.44 -3.49 -4.51
CA ILE A 166 1.16 -3.73 -3.88
C ILE A 166 0.10 -3.14 -4.79
N GLU A 167 -0.77 -3.98 -5.31
CA GLU A 167 -2.02 -3.52 -5.90
C GLU A 167 -3.05 -3.50 -4.77
N TYR A 168 -3.75 -2.40 -4.61
CA TYR A 168 -4.91 -2.33 -3.74
C TYR A 168 -6.14 -2.04 -4.58
N HIS A 169 -7.29 -2.51 -4.11
CA HIS A 169 -8.58 -2.07 -4.59
C HIS A 169 -9.30 -1.41 -3.41
N ALA A 170 -9.32 -0.08 -3.41
CA ALA A 170 -9.97 0.69 -2.37
C ALA A 170 -10.20 2.14 -2.77
N VAL A 171 -11.32 2.69 -2.31
CA VAL A 171 -11.61 4.12 -2.40
C VAL A 171 -11.20 4.72 -1.06
N PHE A 172 -10.17 5.56 -1.05
CA PHE A 172 -9.56 6.06 0.19
C PHE A 172 -10.33 7.23 0.82
N ALA A 173 -11.55 7.50 0.35
CA ALA A 173 -12.50 8.44 0.95
C ALA A 173 -13.40 7.76 2.01
N ALA A 174 -14.16 8.57 2.76
CA ALA A 174 -15.08 8.05 3.77
C ALA A 174 -16.14 7.10 3.18
N MET A 175 -16.57 7.34 1.94
CA MET A 175 -17.49 6.44 1.24
C MET A 175 -16.89 5.04 1.05
N GLY A 176 -15.60 4.94 0.70
CA GLY A 176 -14.92 3.66 0.64
C GLY A 176 -14.78 3.02 2.02
N ALA A 177 -14.44 3.81 3.04
CA ALA A 177 -14.32 3.31 4.42
C ALA A 177 -15.63 2.68 4.97
N VAL A 178 -16.80 3.17 4.54
CA VAL A 178 -18.11 2.59 4.93
C VAL A 178 -18.60 1.48 3.99
N THR A 179 -18.10 1.41 2.75
CA THR A 179 -18.54 0.42 1.74
C THR A 179 -17.59 -0.78 1.68
N ARG A 180 -17.34 -1.42 2.83
CA ARG A 180 -16.49 -2.61 3.05
C ARG A 180 -16.38 -3.54 1.83
N TYR A 181 -15.37 -3.28 1.01
CA TYR A 181 -15.11 -3.92 -0.28
C TYR A 181 -13.71 -3.46 -0.64
N HIS A 182 -12.70 -4.06 -0.01
CA HIS A 182 -11.32 -3.72 -0.28
C HIS A 182 -10.51 -4.99 -0.37
N SER A 183 -9.56 -5.01 -1.28
CA SER A 183 -8.71 -6.17 -1.51
C SER A 183 -7.30 -5.73 -1.89
N PHE A 184 -6.36 -6.68 -1.92
CA PHE A 184 -4.99 -6.40 -2.34
C PHE A 184 -4.31 -7.59 -3.00
N ALA A 185 -3.30 -7.30 -3.81
CA ALA A 185 -2.27 -8.21 -4.26
C ALA A 185 -0.90 -7.70 -3.80
N LEU A 186 -0.01 -8.60 -3.37
CA LEU A 186 1.32 -8.27 -2.88
C LEU A 186 2.36 -9.16 -3.55
N GLU A 187 3.39 -8.52 -4.08
CA GLU A 187 4.67 -9.15 -4.38
C GLU A 187 5.77 -8.40 -3.63
N ALA A 188 6.59 -9.13 -2.87
CA ALA A 188 7.70 -8.57 -2.09
C ALA A 188 8.95 -9.42 -2.24
N ASN A 189 10.09 -8.76 -2.38
CA ASN A 189 11.41 -9.36 -2.36
C ASN A 189 12.07 -9.05 -1.02
N VAL A 190 12.09 -10.05 -0.14
CA VAL A 190 12.57 -9.90 1.23
C VAL A 190 13.99 -10.45 1.32
N CYS A 191 14.93 -9.59 1.69
CA CYS A 191 16.33 -9.95 1.84
C CYS A 191 16.68 -10.21 3.31
N GLN A 192 17.61 -11.12 3.52
CA GLN A 192 18.23 -11.35 4.82
C GLN A 192 19.76 -11.30 4.71
N GLU A 193 20.39 -10.69 5.70
CA GLU A 193 21.84 -10.57 5.82
C GLU A 193 22.48 -11.97 5.71
N ASN A 194 23.40 -12.13 4.76
CA ASN A 194 24.10 -13.39 4.46
C ASN A 194 23.23 -14.53 3.91
N ARG A 195 21.96 -14.30 3.55
CA ARG A 195 21.06 -15.36 3.01
C ARG A 195 20.38 -15.01 1.68
N GLY A 196 20.71 -13.87 1.10
CA GLY A 196 20.11 -13.43 -0.17
C GLY A 196 18.69 -12.91 -0.01
N CYS A 197 17.96 -12.87 -1.13
CA CYS A 197 16.60 -12.33 -1.20
C CYS A 197 15.64 -13.38 -1.76
N HIS A 198 14.40 -13.32 -1.29
CA HIS A 198 13.38 -14.35 -1.45
C HIS A 198 12.04 -13.70 -1.73
N ILE A 199 11.29 -14.28 -2.65
CA ILE A 199 10.00 -13.77 -3.09
C ILE A 199 8.90 -14.24 -2.14
N VAL A 200 8.05 -13.28 -1.78
CA VAL A 200 6.73 -13.52 -1.20
C VAL A 200 5.69 -13.00 -2.17
N ARG A 201 4.73 -13.84 -2.55
CA ARG A 201 3.51 -13.45 -3.27
C ARG A 201 2.29 -13.89 -2.49
N THR A 202 1.30 -13.02 -2.39
CA THR A 202 0.02 -13.31 -1.74
C THR A 202 -0.99 -12.25 -2.14
N GLY A 203 -2.26 -12.48 -1.82
CA GLY A 203 -3.30 -11.47 -1.87
C GLY A 203 -4.28 -11.68 -0.75
N GLY A 204 -5.45 -11.08 -0.89
CA GLY A 204 -6.56 -11.29 0.02
C GLY A 204 -7.46 -10.08 0.08
N TRP A 205 -8.40 -10.14 1.02
CA TRP A 205 -9.21 -8.99 1.34
C TRP A 205 -8.48 -8.09 2.34
N LEU A 206 -8.73 -6.80 2.22
CA LEU A 206 -8.47 -5.82 3.27
C LEU A 206 -9.74 -5.76 4.15
N ASP A 207 -9.75 -4.95 5.21
CA ASP A 207 -10.94 -4.64 6.02
C ASP A 207 -11.36 -5.60 7.14
N PHE A 208 -10.48 -6.43 7.69
CA PHE A 208 -10.85 -7.29 8.83
C PHE A 208 -11.07 -6.55 10.18
N GLY A 209 -11.12 -5.22 10.17
CA GLY A 209 -11.22 -4.36 11.36
C GLY A 209 -12.58 -3.69 11.55
N HIS A 210 -12.75 -2.99 12.68
CA HIS A 210 -13.89 -2.08 12.91
C HIS A 210 -13.64 -0.72 12.28
N LEU A 211 -14.69 -0.05 11.84
CA LEU A 211 -14.64 1.35 11.46
C LEU A 211 -14.83 2.17 12.75
N ILE A 212 -13.94 3.12 13.03
CA ILE A 212 -14.04 3.99 14.19
C ILE A 212 -14.12 5.42 13.71
N ALA A 213 -15.23 6.10 14.02
CA ALA A 213 -15.39 7.53 13.80
C ALA A 213 -15.48 8.24 15.17
N GLY A 214 -14.55 9.16 15.42
CA GLY A 214 -14.31 9.75 16.74
C GLY A 214 -13.94 8.66 17.76
N ASN A 215 -14.75 8.51 18.81
CA ASN A 215 -14.54 7.52 19.88
C ASN A 215 -15.52 6.34 19.81
N ARG A 216 -16.26 6.21 18.71
CA ARG A 216 -17.35 5.23 18.56
C ARG A 216 -17.02 4.21 17.48
N VAL A 217 -17.34 2.95 17.76
CA VAL A 217 -17.37 1.90 16.74
C VAL A 217 -18.59 2.14 15.86
N VAL A 218 -18.34 2.28 14.57
CA VAL A 218 -19.36 2.36 13.53
C VAL A 218 -19.73 0.94 13.15
N LYS A 219 -21.00 0.58 13.33
CA LYS A 219 -21.54 -0.71 12.87
C LYS A 219 -21.88 -0.59 11.39
N ILE A 220 -21.30 -1.47 10.58
CA ILE A 220 -21.62 -1.57 9.15
C ILE A 220 -22.24 -2.95 8.93
N ASP A 221 -23.30 -2.99 8.13
CA ASP A 221 -23.94 -4.25 7.75
C ASP A 221 -22.93 -5.18 7.06
N GLY A 222 -22.96 -6.47 7.41
CA GLY A 222 -22.02 -7.46 6.88
C GLY A 222 -20.61 -7.41 7.47
N GLN A 223 -20.39 -6.64 8.54
CA GLN A 223 -19.14 -6.72 9.30
C GLN A 223 -19.07 -8.07 10.04
N GLU A 224 -18.37 -9.04 9.45
CA GLU A 224 -18.04 -10.30 10.12
C GLU A 224 -17.02 -10.03 11.25
N GLY A 225 -17.49 -9.66 12.45
CA GLY A 225 -16.61 -9.27 13.55
C GLY A 225 -17.27 -9.19 14.92
N ASP A 226 -16.64 -9.80 15.92
CA ASP A 226 -17.16 -10.03 17.28
C ASP A 226 -16.91 -8.88 18.27
N GLY A 227 -16.60 -7.67 17.82
CA GLY A 227 -16.51 -6.53 18.73
C GLY A 227 -15.08 -6.11 19.15
N VAL A 228 -14.07 -6.98 18.97
CA VAL A 228 -12.79 -6.89 19.71
C VAL A 228 -11.56 -6.58 18.83
N ARG A 229 -11.72 -6.45 17.51
CA ARG A 229 -10.62 -6.46 16.52
C ARG A 229 -9.99 -5.06 16.31
N ARG A 230 -8.68 -4.99 16.00
CA ARG A 230 -7.95 -3.77 15.57
C ARG A 230 -7.85 -3.72 14.03
N ARG A 231 -8.13 -2.65 13.27
CA ARG A 231 -9.16 -1.57 13.27
C ARG A 231 -8.94 -0.81 11.96
N ILE A 232 -9.95 -0.55 11.12
CA ILE A 232 -9.84 0.58 10.18
C ILE A 232 -9.96 1.82 11.06
N HIS A 233 -8.87 2.56 11.21
CA HIS A 233 -8.94 3.84 11.90
C HIS A 233 -9.31 4.84 10.83
N THR A 234 -10.51 5.45 10.88
CA THR A 234 -10.60 6.78 10.30
C THR A 234 -10.00 7.71 11.31
N GLY A 235 -9.20 8.63 10.81
CA GLY A 235 -8.66 9.72 11.59
C GLY A 235 -9.75 10.43 12.41
N TYR A 236 -9.32 11.06 13.49
CA TYR A 236 -10.16 11.76 14.46
C TYR A 236 -10.93 12.93 13.80
N ASN A 237 -12.05 12.65 13.11
CA ASN A 237 -12.97 13.66 12.61
C ASN A 237 -13.90 14.09 13.77
N ALA A 238 -13.35 14.81 14.75
CA ALA A 238 -14.16 15.45 15.77
C ALA A 238 -14.79 16.71 15.18
N TRP A 239 -16.11 16.70 15.01
CA TRP A 239 -16.90 17.91 14.77
C TRP A 239 -16.86 18.75 16.06
N TYR A 240 -15.93 19.68 16.16
CA TYR A 240 -16.13 20.87 16.97
C TYR A 240 -16.35 22.01 15.98
N GLU A 241 -17.54 22.63 16.02
CA GLU A 241 -17.94 23.77 15.17
C GLU A 241 -16.92 24.94 15.18
N THR A 242 -15.96 24.92 16.09
CA THR A 242 -14.92 25.94 16.27
C THR A 242 -13.52 25.53 15.83
N ASP A 243 -13.25 24.23 15.57
CA ASP A 243 -11.90 23.73 15.25
C ASP A 243 -11.87 23.10 13.84
N VAL A 244 -11.76 23.97 12.85
CA VAL A 244 -11.49 23.62 11.44
C VAL A 244 -10.06 23.07 11.25
N ASP A 245 -9.26 22.96 12.31
CA ASP A 245 -7.84 22.61 12.26
C ASP A 245 -7.55 21.09 12.43
N LEU A 246 -8.57 20.25 12.61
CA LEU A 246 -8.41 18.79 12.77
C LEU A 246 -8.71 17.97 11.50
N PHE A 247 -8.99 18.63 10.37
CA PHE A 247 -9.09 17.97 9.06
C PHE A 247 -7.72 17.44 8.62
N GLY A 248 -7.64 16.17 8.22
CA GLY A 248 -6.39 15.53 7.79
C GLY A 248 -5.85 14.46 8.74
N SER A 249 -6.65 13.98 9.68
CA SER A 249 -6.25 12.81 10.47
C SER A 249 -6.11 11.59 9.52
N PRO A 250 -4.97 10.89 9.53
CA PRO A 250 -4.74 9.78 8.62
C PRO A 250 -5.76 8.67 8.86
N ALA A 251 -6.34 8.15 7.78
CA ALA A 251 -7.09 6.91 7.84
C ALA A 251 -6.17 5.73 7.49
N PHE A 252 -6.46 4.57 8.08
CA PHE A 252 -5.63 3.37 7.96
C PHE A 252 -6.46 2.17 7.52
N TRP A 253 -6.09 1.56 6.40
CA TRP A 253 -6.68 0.33 5.88
C TRP A 253 -5.76 -0.82 6.20
N TYR A 254 -6.29 -1.84 6.89
CA TYR A 254 -5.49 -3.00 7.28
C TYR A 254 -5.97 -4.25 6.56
N GLY A 255 -5.07 -4.89 5.82
CA GLY A 255 -5.11 -6.31 5.56
C GLY A 255 -4.32 -7.01 6.66
N ARG A 256 -4.96 -7.87 7.44
CA ARG A 256 -4.24 -8.73 8.38
C ARG A 256 -4.67 -10.18 8.22
N LEU A 257 -3.74 -11.01 7.75
CA LEU A 257 -3.87 -12.46 7.79
C LEU A 257 -3.14 -12.93 9.07
N ALA A 258 -3.85 -13.67 9.93
CA ALA A 258 -3.47 -14.16 11.28
C ALA A 258 -3.67 -13.22 12.50
N HIS A 259 -4.66 -13.56 13.36
CA HIS A 259 -4.68 -13.18 14.78
C HIS A 259 -5.11 -14.35 15.69
N PRO A 260 -4.47 -14.55 16.86
CA PRO A 260 -4.81 -15.59 17.85
C PRO A 260 -6.19 -15.48 18.54
N ASP A 261 -7.00 -14.45 18.26
CA ASP A 261 -8.19 -14.16 19.07
C ASP A 261 -9.45 -14.88 18.57
N GLN A 262 -9.38 -15.48 17.37
CA GLN A 262 -10.43 -16.34 16.81
C GLN A 262 -10.55 -17.72 17.49
N LEU A 263 -9.66 -18.03 18.44
CA LEU A 263 -9.74 -19.22 19.30
C LEU A 263 -11.07 -19.33 20.07
N LYS A 264 -11.79 -18.23 20.32
CA LYS A 264 -13.07 -18.25 21.07
C LYS A 264 -14.30 -18.65 20.25
N ALA A 265 -14.23 -18.63 18.92
CA ALA A 265 -15.35 -18.99 18.04
C ALA A 265 -15.25 -20.41 17.46
N GLY A 266 -14.26 -21.22 17.87
CA GLY A 266 -14.04 -22.56 17.32
C GLY A 266 -13.31 -22.60 15.97
N TRP A 267 -12.97 -21.44 15.39
CA TRP A 267 -12.11 -21.32 14.22
C TRP A 267 -10.64 -21.47 14.64
N LYS A 268 -10.03 -22.59 14.27
CA LYS A 268 -8.62 -22.89 14.59
C LYS A 268 -7.71 -22.37 13.50
N TRP A 269 -7.21 -21.15 13.66
CA TRP A 269 -6.12 -20.60 12.83
C TRP A 269 -4.74 -21.13 13.21
N ASP A 270 -4.59 -21.67 14.43
CA ASP A 270 -3.35 -22.31 14.92
C ASP A 270 -3.11 -23.70 14.29
N GLY A 271 -3.92 -24.08 13.29
CA GLY A 271 -3.70 -25.28 12.49
C GLY A 271 -2.56 -25.08 11.48
N PRO A 272 -2.04 -26.14 10.86
CA PRO A 272 -1.04 -26.09 9.77
C PRO A 272 -1.55 -25.41 8.47
N GLN A 273 -2.54 -24.52 8.57
CA GLN A 273 -3.36 -24.01 7.48
C GLN A 273 -3.16 -22.51 7.22
N ASN A 274 -2.16 -21.84 7.79
CA ASN A 274 -1.83 -20.46 7.39
C ASN A 274 -0.31 -20.36 7.18
N PRO A 275 0.18 -19.85 6.04
CA PRO A 275 1.61 -19.71 5.80
C PRO A 275 2.28 -18.56 6.58
N PHE A 276 1.50 -17.61 7.10
CA PHE A 276 1.99 -16.45 7.84
C PHE A 276 1.62 -16.50 9.33
N ASP A 277 2.59 -16.24 10.20
CA ASP A 277 2.33 -15.88 11.61
C ASP A 277 1.68 -14.49 11.69
N ARG A 278 2.09 -13.60 10.79
CA ARG A 278 1.57 -12.23 10.68
C ARG A 278 1.88 -11.66 9.30
N LEU A 279 0.83 -11.38 8.55
CA LEU A 279 0.89 -10.46 7.41
C LEU A 279 0.11 -9.21 7.81
N VAL A 280 0.73 -8.03 7.79
CA VAL A 280 -0.01 -6.76 7.94
C VAL A 280 0.32 -5.85 6.77
N LEU A 281 -0.69 -5.46 6.01
CA LEU A 281 -0.62 -4.36 5.06
C LEU A 281 -1.44 -3.21 5.63
N ALA A 282 -0.80 -2.09 5.94
CA ALA A 282 -1.45 -0.87 6.39
C ALA A 282 -1.20 0.25 5.37
N LEU A 283 -2.26 0.74 4.76
CA LEU A 283 -2.23 1.90 3.87
C LEU A 283 -2.73 3.12 4.63
N GLU A 284 -2.11 4.27 4.43
CA GLU A 284 -2.49 5.54 5.05
C GLU A 284 -2.91 6.55 3.99
N THR A 285 -4.02 7.24 4.22
CA THR A 285 -4.41 8.40 3.40
C THR A 285 -4.66 9.64 4.24
N SER A 286 -4.41 10.80 3.65
CA SER A 286 -4.78 12.11 4.17
C SER A 286 -6.17 12.60 3.71
N ASP A 287 -6.93 11.74 3.03
CA ASP A 287 -8.09 12.09 2.20
C ASP A 287 -9.47 11.62 2.71
N THR A 288 -9.74 11.74 4.01
CA THR A 288 -11.07 11.41 4.55
C THR A 288 -11.96 12.64 4.69
N TRP A 289 -12.27 13.31 3.56
CA TRP A 289 -13.11 14.52 3.48
C TRP A 289 -14.61 14.29 3.73
N ALA A 290 -14.96 13.30 4.53
CA ALA A 290 -16.34 13.09 4.92
C ALA A 290 -16.40 12.72 6.40
N TYR A 291 -17.40 13.29 7.05
CA TYR A 291 -17.79 12.85 8.37
C TYR A 291 -18.57 11.55 8.21
N ILE A 292 -18.17 10.53 8.97
CA ILE A 292 -18.96 9.33 9.14
C ILE A 292 -19.74 9.50 10.43
N ASP A 293 -21.07 9.62 10.32
CA ASP A 293 -21.96 9.54 11.46
C ASP A 293 -22.02 8.09 11.96
N PRO A 294 -21.57 7.77 13.19
CA PRO A 294 -21.65 6.41 13.71
C PRO A 294 -23.08 5.88 13.84
N ASP A 295 -24.09 6.75 13.96
CA ASP A 295 -25.51 6.37 14.04
C ASP A 295 -26.16 6.22 12.65
N ALA A 296 -25.57 6.85 11.63
CA ALA A 296 -26.05 6.82 10.25
C ALA A 296 -24.88 6.72 9.24
N PRO A 297 -24.08 5.65 9.26
CA PRO A 297 -22.82 5.60 8.50
C PRO A 297 -22.99 5.51 6.98
N ALA A 298 -24.20 5.18 6.51
CA ALA A 298 -24.54 5.25 5.10
C ALA A 298 -24.78 6.70 4.61
N GLU A 299 -25.06 7.64 5.52
CA GLU A 299 -25.26 9.05 5.21
C GLU A 299 -23.92 9.78 5.12
N ASN A 300 -23.08 9.39 4.15
CA ASN A 300 -21.82 10.09 3.90
C ASN A 300 -22.09 11.55 3.54
N ARG A 301 -21.62 12.46 4.38
CA ARG A 301 -21.62 13.89 4.09
C ARG A 301 -20.22 14.28 3.66
N PHE A 302 -20.03 14.45 2.35
CA PHE A 302 -18.82 15.02 1.80
C PHE A 302 -18.72 16.49 2.21
N TYR A 303 -17.60 16.85 2.80
CA TYR A 303 -17.23 18.23 3.11
C TYR A 303 -16.05 18.58 2.24
N CYS A 304 -16.19 19.59 1.39
CA CYS A 304 -15.04 20.21 0.75
C CYS A 304 -14.75 21.50 1.51
N PRO A 305 -13.79 21.50 2.45
CA PRO A 305 -13.62 22.61 3.38
C PRO A 305 -13.32 23.97 2.73
N GLU A 306 -13.02 24.03 1.43
CA GLU A 306 -12.70 25.28 0.73
C GLU A 306 -13.36 25.47 -0.66
N PHE A 307 -14.46 24.76 -0.97
CA PHE A 307 -15.10 24.76 -2.30
C PHE A 307 -14.21 24.34 -3.50
N ASP A 308 -12.93 24.00 -3.29
CA ASP A 308 -12.03 23.43 -4.30
C ASP A 308 -11.83 21.93 -4.04
N CYS A 309 -12.92 21.14 -4.17
CA CYS A 309 -12.83 19.67 -4.18
C CYS A 309 -11.97 19.16 -5.35
N ASN A 310 -11.76 20.01 -6.36
CA ASN A 310 -11.24 19.62 -7.66
C ASN A 310 -9.71 19.48 -7.67
N LYS A 311 -9.05 19.64 -6.51
CA LYS A 311 -7.58 19.70 -6.38
C LYS A 311 -7.09 19.23 -5.01
N ASN A 312 -7.74 18.21 -4.46
CA ASN A 312 -7.63 17.84 -3.05
C ASN A 312 -6.25 17.29 -2.62
N GLY A 313 -5.28 17.13 -3.53
CA GLY A 313 -3.89 16.80 -3.18
C GLY A 313 -3.78 15.50 -2.37
N SER A 314 -4.77 14.61 -2.55
CA SER A 314 -4.94 13.39 -1.79
C SER A 314 -3.69 12.54 -1.89
N THR A 315 -3.28 12.03 -0.73
CA THR A 315 -2.11 11.19 -0.65
C THR A 315 -2.49 9.82 -0.15
N ILE A 316 -1.86 8.80 -0.71
CA ILE A 316 -1.83 7.46 -0.15
C ILE A 316 -0.38 7.06 0.04
N LYS A 317 -0.08 6.35 1.12
CA LYS A 317 1.23 5.73 1.31
C LYS A 317 1.13 4.38 1.99
N LEU A 318 2.18 3.58 1.83
CA LEU A 318 2.35 2.39 2.63
C LEU A 318 2.79 2.78 4.05
N HIS A 319 1.83 2.86 4.97
CA HIS A 319 2.13 3.10 6.37
C HIS A 319 2.97 1.97 6.97
N ARG A 320 2.62 0.72 6.64
CA ARG A 320 3.30 -0.45 7.19
C ARG A 320 3.07 -1.69 6.33
N LEU A 321 4.14 -2.42 6.04
CA LEU A 321 4.08 -3.80 5.58
C LEU A 321 4.88 -4.67 6.56
N ASP A 322 4.20 -5.61 7.21
CA ASP A 322 4.78 -6.64 8.08
C ASP A 322 4.67 -8.00 7.41
N LEU A 323 5.80 -8.69 7.26
CA LEU A 323 5.89 -10.04 6.69
C LEU A 323 6.55 -11.00 7.67
N PHE A 324 5.75 -11.90 8.25
CA PHE A 324 6.15 -12.84 9.28
C PHE A 324 5.67 -14.22 8.87
N THR A 325 6.58 -15.07 8.41
CA THR A 325 6.26 -16.46 8.09
C THR A 325 6.40 -17.32 9.34
N ARG A 326 5.69 -18.45 9.36
CA ARG A 326 5.78 -19.36 10.50
C ARG A 326 7.16 -20.03 10.56
N PRO A 327 7.70 -20.29 11.76
CA PRO A 327 8.94 -21.06 11.91
C PRO A 327 8.90 -22.45 11.29
N ASP A 328 7.72 -23.08 11.22
CA ASP A 328 7.50 -24.41 10.65
C ASP A 328 7.08 -24.40 9.17
N MET A 329 6.79 -23.22 8.60
CA MET A 329 6.60 -23.04 7.15
C MET A 329 7.71 -22.17 6.56
N LEU A 330 8.86 -22.80 6.34
CA LEU A 330 10.03 -22.14 5.72
C LEU A 330 9.87 -21.91 4.22
N ALA A 331 8.90 -22.58 3.59
CA ALA A 331 8.48 -22.38 2.21
C ALA A 331 7.01 -22.75 2.06
N PHE A 332 6.34 -22.10 1.12
CA PHE A 332 4.97 -22.39 0.76
C PHE A 332 4.77 -22.09 -0.72
N ASP A 333 4.11 -23.00 -1.44
CA ASP A 333 3.69 -22.79 -2.82
C ASP A 333 2.34 -23.51 -2.97
N GLY A 334 1.28 -22.74 -3.15
CA GLY A 334 -0.09 -23.24 -3.16
C GLY A 334 -1.11 -22.13 -3.16
N TYR A 335 -2.31 -22.40 -2.68
CA TYR A 335 -3.40 -21.44 -2.64
C TYR A 335 -3.78 -21.09 -1.21
N THR A 336 -4.18 -19.83 -1.01
CA THR A 336 -4.90 -19.38 0.17
C THR A 336 -6.28 -18.86 -0.22
N ASP A 337 -7.22 -18.88 0.73
CA ASP A 337 -8.51 -18.21 0.59
C ASP A 337 -8.38 -16.69 0.79
N ARG A 338 -9.47 -15.95 0.62
CA ARG A 338 -9.49 -14.48 0.81
C ARG A 338 -9.09 -14.01 2.21
N TYR A 339 -9.07 -14.92 3.20
CA TYR A 339 -8.69 -14.68 4.58
C TYR A 339 -7.25 -15.12 4.89
N GLY A 340 -6.55 -15.74 3.92
CA GLY A 340 -5.18 -16.23 4.08
C GLY A 340 -5.06 -17.65 4.62
N LEU A 341 -6.15 -18.45 4.64
CA LEU A 341 -6.07 -19.88 4.97
C LEU A 341 -5.65 -20.67 3.75
N VAL A 342 -4.73 -21.61 3.92
CA VAL A 342 -4.38 -22.62 2.93
C VAL A 342 -5.64 -23.31 2.44
N ASN A 343 -5.88 -23.23 1.14
CA ASN A 343 -6.96 -23.91 0.46
C ASN A 343 -6.38 -25.00 -0.45
N VAL A 344 -6.44 -26.25 0.03
CA VAL A 344 -5.88 -27.41 -0.68
C VAL A 344 -6.74 -27.92 -1.82
N ASP A 345 -7.99 -27.46 -1.90
CA ASP A 345 -8.96 -27.90 -2.92
C ASP A 345 -8.86 -27.05 -4.20
N CYS A 346 -8.08 -25.97 -4.17
CA CYS A 346 -7.87 -25.08 -5.31
C CYS A 346 -6.94 -25.69 -6.36
N THR A 347 -7.39 -25.63 -7.61
CA THR A 347 -6.58 -25.98 -8.78
C THR A 347 -6.37 -24.81 -9.74
N GLU A 348 -7.14 -23.73 -9.58
CA GLU A 348 -7.11 -22.55 -10.45
C GLU A 348 -7.27 -21.27 -9.63
N VAL A 349 -6.81 -20.15 -10.18
CA VAL A 349 -6.90 -18.84 -9.53
C VAL A 349 -8.36 -18.41 -9.41
N GLY A 350 -8.72 -17.89 -8.24
CA GLY A 350 -10.07 -17.40 -8.00
C GLY A 350 -10.22 -16.72 -6.65
N LEU A 351 -11.46 -16.46 -6.30
CA LEU A 351 -11.83 -15.69 -5.11
C LEU A 351 -11.29 -16.25 -3.79
N ASP A 352 -11.40 -17.56 -3.59
CA ASP A 352 -10.82 -18.28 -2.44
C ASP A 352 -9.65 -19.19 -2.86
N CYS A 353 -9.07 -18.89 -4.02
CA CYS A 353 -7.94 -19.61 -4.60
C CYS A 353 -6.88 -18.60 -5.03
N ILE A 354 -6.29 -17.92 -4.05
CA ILE A 354 -5.26 -16.91 -4.21
C ILE A 354 -3.90 -17.60 -4.22
N PRO A 355 -3.15 -17.61 -5.34
CA PRO A 355 -1.82 -18.19 -5.34
C PRO A 355 -0.96 -17.48 -4.28
N THR A 356 -0.25 -18.27 -3.49
CA THR A 356 0.57 -17.77 -2.41
C THR A 356 1.90 -18.50 -2.48
N LEU A 357 2.98 -17.71 -2.52
CA LEU A 357 4.35 -18.19 -2.64
C LEU A 357 5.18 -17.58 -1.52
N ILE A 358 5.97 -18.42 -0.85
CA ILE A 358 7.05 -18.04 0.06
C ILE A 358 8.26 -18.88 -0.35
N GLU A 359 9.27 -18.24 -0.92
CA GLU A 359 10.49 -18.94 -1.30
C GLU A 359 11.31 -19.39 -0.05
N PRO A 360 11.86 -20.62 -0.06
CA PRO A 360 12.74 -21.13 0.99
C PRO A 360 14.06 -20.37 1.07
N PRO A 361 14.80 -20.41 2.21
CA PRO A 361 14.63 -21.38 3.31
C PRO A 361 14.44 -20.78 4.72
N PHE A 362 13.74 -19.67 4.93
CA PHE A 362 13.73 -19.07 6.28
C PHE A 362 12.44 -18.41 6.75
N GLN A 363 12.37 -18.35 8.08
CA GLN A 363 11.45 -17.48 8.79
C GLN A 363 11.74 -16.03 8.39
N LEU A 364 10.78 -15.42 7.70
CA LEU A 364 10.81 -14.01 7.37
C LEU A 364 10.34 -13.23 8.58
N TRP A 365 11.09 -12.19 8.89
CA TRP A 365 10.70 -11.18 9.85
C TRP A 365 11.08 -9.82 9.29
N SER A 366 10.18 -9.22 8.53
CA SER A 366 10.43 -7.91 7.94
C SER A 366 9.31 -6.93 8.24
N GLN A 367 9.71 -5.68 8.44
CA GLN A 367 8.83 -4.54 8.49
C GLN A 367 9.38 -3.49 7.54
N THR A 368 8.53 -2.94 6.69
CA THR A 368 8.85 -1.74 5.91
C THR A 368 7.76 -0.70 6.08
N VAL A 369 8.16 0.56 5.93
CA VAL A 369 7.29 1.72 5.88
C VAL A 369 7.72 2.51 4.65
N ASP A 370 6.76 3.02 3.89
CA ASP A 370 7.04 3.98 2.84
C ASP A 370 6.48 5.34 3.25
N ASN A 371 7.39 6.25 3.60
CA ASN A 371 7.02 7.61 3.96
C ASN A 371 6.80 8.49 2.74
N ARG A 372 6.92 7.98 1.51
CA ARG A 372 6.57 8.72 0.30
C ARG A 372 5.04 8.76 0.18
N PRO A 373 4.39 9.90 0.41
CA PRO A 373 3.02 10.06 -0.04
C PRO A 373 2.99 9.96 -1.56
N ILE A 374 2.33 8.94 -2.08
CA ILE A 374 1.90 8.91 -3.46
C ILE A 374 0.72 9.86 -3.55
N ARG A 375 0.90 10.96 -4.26
CA ARG A 375 -0.21 11.86 -4.59
C ARG A 375 -1.01 11.24 -5.71
N GLU A 376 -2.30 11.55 -5.76
CA GLU A 376 -3.01 11.45 -7.03
C GLU A 376 -2.32 12.40 -8.01
N PHE A 377 -1.67 11.83 -9.02
CA PHE A 377 -0.89 12.59 -9.98
C PHE A 377 -1.79 13.09 -11.10
N ASP A 378 -2.29 14.32 -10.99
CA ASP A 378 -2.72 15.04 -12.18
C ASP A 378 -1.48 15.70 -12.83
N TYR A 379 -1.00 15.08 -13.90
CA TYR A 379 0.08 15.61 -14.76
C TYR A 379 -0.47 16.47 -15.91
N SER A 380 -1.73 16.90 -15.83
CA SER A 380 -2.30 17.88 -16.74
C SER A 380 -1.39 19.12 -16.87
N PRO A 381 -1.40 19.79 -18.03
CA PRO A 381 -0.74 21.07 -18.18
C PRO A 381 -1.26 22.10 -17.18
N GLU A 382 -0.40 23.06 -16.83
CA GLU A 382 -0.73 24.13 -15.89
C GLU A 382 -2.06 24.82 -16.26
N GLY A 383 -2.98 24.88 -15.31
CA GLY A 383 -4.31 25.48 -15.49
C GLY A 383 -5.38 24.54 -16.07
N VAL A 384 -5.05 23.28 -16.34
CA VAL A 384 -5.98 22.21 -16.73
C VAL A 384 -6.02 21.16 -15.63
N PHE A 385 -7.16 20.50 -15.45
CA PHE A 385 -7.30 19.32 -14.61
C PHE A 385 -8.00 18.26 -15.45
N TRP A 386 -7.36 17.11 -15.58
CA TRP A 386 -7.96 15.98 -16.30
C TRP A 386 -8.74 15.06 -15.35
N ILE A 387 -8.44 15.15 -14.05
CA ILE A 387 -9.18 14.51 -12.97
C ILE A 387 -9.93 15.61 -12.21
N ASP A 388 -11.24 15.70 -12.43
CA ASP A 388 -12.09 16.70 -11.77
C ASP A 388 -12.30 16.41 -10.28
N PHE A 389 -12.22 15.14 -9.86
CA PHE A 389 -12.36 14.69 -8.48
C PHE A 389 -11.41 13.53 -8.22
N PRO A 390 -10.23 13.80 -7.63
CA PRO A 390 -9.29 12.75 -7.28
C PRO A 390 -9.89 11.98 -6.09
N ASN A 391 -10.47 10.78 -6.32
CA ASN A 391 -11.12 9.81 -5.41
C ASN A 391 -12.64 9.56 -5.58
#